data_AF-A0A8U0M2F7-F1
#
_entry.id   AF-A0A8U0M2F7-F1
#
_cell.length_a   1.000
_cell.length_b   1.000
_cell.length_c   1.000
_cell.angle_alpha   90.00
_cell.angle_beta   90.00
_cell.angle_gamma   90.00
#
_symmetry.space_group_name_H-M   'P 1'
#
loop_
_entity.id
_entity.type
_entity.pdbx_description
1 polymer ?
#
loop_
_entity_poly.entity_id
_entity_poly.type
_entity_poly.pdbx_seq_one_letter_code
_entity_poly.pdbx_strand_id
1 'polypeptide(L)'
;MAIFTVRKVDAVQAKQELDELEIDGIGQLTAFEQTLEETDKRSFSEFRTLITYMNYVSDGKSLPNTKFRDVTPDGERVKEYEFKSKHLRIYAIKKEGGKLIILCGFKTTQKSDFRRFRSLKQQYLNSIGS
;
A
#
# COMPACT_ATOMS: atom_id res chain seq x y z
N MET A 1 3.64 22.91 0.77
CA MET A 1 3.65 21.86 -0.26
C MET A 1 4.13 20.60 0.43
N ALA A 2 3.42 19.48 0.30
CA ALA A 2 3.84 18.22 0.92
C ALA A 2 5.09 17.69 0.20
N ILE A 3 6.04 17.16 0.96
CA ILE A 3 7.24 16.52 0.45
C ILE A 3 6.96 15.03 0.33
N PHE A 4 7.08 14.50 -0.88
CA PHE A 4 6.91 13.08 -1.16
C PHE A 4 8.27 12.41 -1.33
N THR A 5 8.52 11.38 -0.54
CA THR A 5 9.70 10.52 -0.61
C THR A 5 9.26 9.05 -0.72
N VAL A 6 10.16 8.21 -1.21
CA VAL A 6 9.93 6.76 -1.30
C VAL A 6 10.91 6.07 -0.37
N ARG A 7 10.38 5.21 0.51
CA ARG A 7 11.16 4.46 1.49
C ARG A 7 10.97 2.97 1.29
N LYS A 8 12.07 2.22 1.35
CA LYS A 8 12.02 0.75 1.26
C LYS A 8 11.31 0.15 2.48
N VAL A 9 10.47 -0.86 2.24
CA VAL A 9 9.85 -1.67 3.30
C VAL A 9 10.75 -2.86 3.62
N ASP A 10 11.58 -2.75 4.66
CA ASP A 10 12.59 -3.77 5.03
C ASP A 10 11.99 -5.12 5.43
N ALA A 11 10.73 -5.13 5.88
CA ALA A 11 9.99 -6.34 6.23
C ALA A 11 9.68 -7.24 5.02
N VAL A 12 9.93 -6.77 3.79
CA VAL A 12 9.72 -7.53 2.55
C VAL A 12 11.05 -7.76 1.83
N GLN A 13 11.53 -9.00 1.92
CA GLN A 13 12.76 -9.46 1.27
C GLN A 13 12.39 -10.39 0.11
N ALA A 14 12.00 -9.79 -1.02
CA ALA A 14 11.44 -10.51 -2.15
C ALA A 14 12.10 -10.08 -3.48
N LYS A 15 11.80 -10.82 -4.55
CA LYS A 15 12.36 -10.55 -5.90
C LYS A 15 11.99 -9.17 -6.45
N GLN A 16 10.77 -8.72 -6.20
CA GLN A 16 10.31 -7.37 -6.54
C GLN A 16 10.40 -6.48 -5.31
N GLU A 17 10.79 -5.22 -5.54
CA GLU A 17 10.85 -4.22 -4.50
C GLU A 17 9.45 -3.88 -3.97
N LEU A 18 9.38 -3.64 -2.66
CA LEU A 18 8.21 -3.07 -2.04
C LEU A 18 8.64 -1.87 -1.22
N ASP A 19 8.10 -0.72 -1.59
CA ASP A 19 8.35 0.53 -0.91
C ASP A 19 7.05 1.09 -0.35
N GLU A 20 7.17 2.03 0.57
CA GLU A 20 6.10 2.89 1.05
C GLU A 20 6.33 4.33 0.62
N LEU A 21 5.23 5.04 0.39
CA LEU A 21 5.24 6.48 0.26
C LEU A 21 5.47 7.07 1.65
N GLU A 22 6.36 8.05 1.70
CA GLU A 22 6.59 8.88 2.86
C GLU A 22 6.15 10.31 2.52
N ILE A 23 5.35 10.90 3.40
CA ILE A 23 4.78 12.24 3.23
C ILE A 23 5.22 13.07 4.41
N ASP A 24 5.97 14.14 4.15
CA ASP A 24 6.53 15.03 5.17
C ASP A 24 7.29 14.26 6.28
N GLY A 25 8.06 13.23 5.87
CA GLY A 25 8.83 12.37 6.76
C GLY A 25 8.03 11.24 7.43
N ILE A 26 6.76 11.05 7.08
CA ILE A 26 5.89 10.02 7.66
C ILE A 26 5.58 8.91 6.64
N GLY A 27 6.18 7.74 6.85
CA GLY A 27 5.92 6.52 6.07
C GLY A 27 4.50 5.99 6.30
N GLN A 28 3.73 5.81 5.22
CA GLN A 28 2.30 5.47 5.31
C GLN A 28 2.03 4.05 5.80
N LEU A 29 2.92 3.08 5.56
CA LEU A 29 2.82 1.73 6.11
C LEU A 29 3.33 1.72 7.55
N THR A 30 4.50 2.31 7.80
CA THR A 30 5.14 2.34 9.11
C THR A 30 4.27 3.04 10.16
N ALA A 31 3.71 4.20 9.85
CA ALA A 31 2.82 4.91 10.78
C ALA A 31 1.53 4.13 11.06
N PHE A 32 1.03 3.37 10.06
CA PHE A 32 -0.14 2.53 10.24
C PHE A 32 0.16 1.31 11.13
N GLU A 33 1.33 0.69 10.98
CA GLU A 33 1.80 -0.39 11.84
C GLU A 33 1.84 0.05 13.31
N GLN A 34 2.50 1.20 13.58
CA GLN A 34 2.60 1.77 14.93
C GLN A 34 1.22 2.06 15.51
N THR A 35 0.32 2.68 14.73
CA THR A 35 -1.05 2.96 15.17
C THR A 35 -1.78 1.68 15.56
N LEU A 36 -1.67 0.60 14.77
CA LEU A 36 -2.32 -0.67 15.07
C LEU A 36 -1.72 -1.36 16.30
N GLU A 37 -0.40 -1.29 16.47
CA GLU A 37 0.28 -1.87 17.63
C GLU A 37 -0.17 -1.21 18.94
N GLU A 38 -0.36 0.12 18.93
CA GLU A 38 -0.78 0.91 20.08
C GLU A 38 -2.29 0.81 20.37
N THR A 39 -3.12 0.83 19.33
CA THR A 39 -4.58 1.02 19.49
C THR A 39 -5.42 -0.22 19.24
N ASP A 40 -4.94 -1.19 18.44
CA ASP A 40 -5.71 -2.38 18.04
C ASP A 40 -4.84 -3.61 17.80
N LYS A 41 -4.37 -4.21 18.90
CA LYS A 41 -3.57 -5.44 18.90
C LYS A 41 -4.24 -6.62 18.18
N ARG A 42 -5.58 -6.64 18.07
CA ARG A 42 -6.28 -7.71 17.33
C ARG A 42 -6.06 -7.54 15.84
N SER A 43 -6.25 -6.32 15.32
CA SER A 43 -5.97 -5.97 13.92
C SER A 43 -4.48 -6.06 13.58
N PHE A 44 -3.57 -5.94 14.55
CA PHE A 44 -2.14 -6.12 14.31
C PHE A 44 -1.78 -7.53 13.77
N SER A 45 -2.47 -8.57 14.20
CA SER A 45 -2.30 -9.92 13.63
C SER A 45 -2.68 -10.00 12.15
N GLU A 46 -3.68 -9.21 11.74
CA GLU A 46 -4.09 -9.08 10.35
C GLU A 46 -3.08 -8.28 9.53
N PHE A 47 -2.45 -7.28 10.14
CA PHE A 47 -1.38 -6.53 9.51
C PHE A 47 -0.19 -7.44 9.14
N ARG A 48 0.26 -8.29 10.06
CA ARG A 48 1.30 -9.32 9.78
C ARG A 48 0.89 -10.26 8.64
N THR A 49 -0.39 -10.60 8.55
CA THR A 49 -0.94 -11.39 7.44
C THR A 49 -0.82 -10.64 6.10
N LEU A 50 -1.09 -9.33 6.10
CA LEU A 50 -0.90 -8.49 4.92
C LEU A 50 0.57 -8.38 4.51
N ILE A 51 1.51 -8.22 5.45
CA ILE A 51 2.97 -8.27 5.16
C ILE A 51 3.33 -9.59 4.47
N THR A 52 2.78 -10.72 4.95
CA THR A 52 2.97 -12.04 4.32
C THR A 52 2.44 -12.08 2.88
N TYR A 53 1.26 -11.51 2.62
CA TYR A 53 0.70 -11.43 1.28
C TYR A 53 1.54 -10.56 0.34
N MET A 54 2.08 -9.45 0.85
CA MET A 54 2.98 -8.58 0.08
C MET A 54 4.28 -9.30 -0.28
N ASN A 55 4.88 -10.05 0.66
CA ASN A 55 6.03 -10.92 0.38
C ASN A 55 5.73 -11.92 -0.76
N TYR A 56 4.63 -12.66 -0.67
CA TYR A 56 4.26 -13.62 -1.72
C TYR A 56 4.07 -12.98 -3.09
N VAL A 57 3.35 -11.86 -3.15
CA VAL A 57 3.11 -11.16 -4.42
C VAL A 57 4.40 -10.55 -4.97
N SER A 58 5.29 -10.05 -4.11
CA SER A 58 6.60 -9.54 -4.52
C SER A 58 7.55 -10.64 -4.99
N ASP A 59 7.38 -11.88 -4.53
CA ASP A 59 8.09 -13.06 -5.06
C ASP A 59 7.51 -13.60 -6.37
N GLY A 60 6.45 -12.99 -6.89
CA GLY A 60 5.77 -13.41 -8.12
C GLY A 60 4.75 -14.53 -7.92
N LYS A 61 4.35 -14.82 -6.68
CA LYS A 61 3.28 -15.77 -6.40
C LYS A 61 1.92 -15.11 -6.60
N SER A 62 0.98 -15.86 -7.17
CA SER A 62 -0.42 -15.43 -7.29
C SER A 62 -1.16 -15.57 -5.96
N LEU A 63 -2.04 -14.63 -5.67
CA LEU A 63 -3.01 -14.75 -4.58
C LEU A 63 -4.43 -14.65 -5.13
N PRO A 64 -5.42 -15.29 -4.46
CA PRO A 64 -6.82 -15.12 -4.82
C PRO A 64 -7.26 -13.66 -4.78
N ASN A 65 -8.23 -13.32 -5.63
CA ASN A 65 -8.85 -11.99 -5.67
C ASN A 65 -9.43 -11.51 -4.34
N THR A 66 -9.70 -12.42 -3.40
CA THR A 66 -10.15 -12.08 -2.03
C THR A 66 -9.03 -11.54 -1.15
N LYS A 67 -7.75 -11.73 -1.52
CA LYS A 67 -6.55 -11.33 -0.77
C LYS A 67 -5.71 -10.25 -1.47
N PHE A 68 -5.62 -10.31 -2.79
CA PHE A 68 -4.91 -9.34 -3.62
C PHE A 68 -5.68 -9.12 -4.91
N ARG A 69 -5.88 -7.87 -5.33
CA ARG A 69 -6.67 -7.56 -6.53
C ARG A 69 -6.08 -6.36 -7.29
N ASP A 70 -6.09 -6.43 -8.61
CA ASP A 70 -5.97 -5.28 -9.50
C ASP A 70 -7.28 -4.47 -9.46
N VAL A 71 -7.16 -3.22 -9.04
CA VAL A 71 -8.28 -2.28 -8.86
C VAL A 71 -8.14 -1.05 -9.77
N THR A 72 -7.29 -1.16 -10.80
CA THR A 72 -7.02 -0.12 -11.79
C THR A 72 -8.29 0.22 -12.55
N PRO A 73 -8.74 1.49 -12.56
CA PRO A 73 -9.79 1.94 -13.46
C PRO A 73 -9.43 1.75 -14.93
N ASP A 74 -10.45 1.58 -15.77
CA ASP A 74 -10.23 1.53 -17.22
C ASP A 74 -9.58 2.83 -17.71
N GLY A 75 -8.56 2.70 -18.55
CA GLY A 75 -7.80 3.83 -19.11
C GLY A 75 -6.66 4.37 -18.24
N GLU A 76 -6.53 3.93 -16.99
CA GLU A 76 -5.40 4.33 -16.13
C GLU A 76 -4.10 3.64 -16.55
N ARG A 77 -3.03 4.42 -16.70
CA ARG A 77 -1.71 3.92 -17.13
C ARG A 77 -0.95 3.23 -16.01
N VAL A 78 -1.13 3.70 -14.78
CA VAL A 78 -0.44 3.16 -13.61
C VAL A 78 -1.37 2.19 -12.91
N LYS A 79 -0.94 0.92 -12.85
CA LYS A 79 -1.70 -0.13 -12.19
C LYS A 79 -1.88 0.16 -10.70
N GLU A 80 -3.09 -0.04 -10.20
CA GLU A 80 -3.51 0.09 -8.81
C GLU A 80 -3.81 -1.30 -8.24
N TYR A 81 -3.37 -1.54 -7.00
CA TYR A 81 -3.55 -2.81 -6.32
C TYR A 81 -4.13 -2.63 -4.92
N GLU A 82 -4.88 -3.64 -4.48
CA GLU A 82 -5.44 -3.72 -3.14
C GLU A 82 -5.06 -5.05 -2.48
N PHE A 83 -4.37 -4.98 -1.34
CA PHE A 83 -4.18 -6.10 -0.43
C PHE A 83 -5.26 -6.10 0.65
N LYS A 84 -5.75 -7.29 0.99
CA LYS A 84 -6.94 -7.46 1.85
C LYS A 84 -6.72 -8.47 2.95
N SER A 85 -7.04 -8.04 4.17
CA SER A 85 -7.35 -8.92 5.30
C SER A 85 -8.71 -8.53 5.88
N LYS A 86 -9.28 -9.32 6.80
CA LYS A 86 -10.67 -9.21 7.26
C LYS A 86 -11.12 -7.74 7.42
N HIS A 87 -10.37 -6.97 8.20
CA HIS A 87 -10.66 -5.57 8.52
C HIS A 87 -9.72 -4.57 7.86
N LEU A 88 -8.56 -5.00 7.35
CA LEU A 88 -7.51 -4.10 6.86
C LEU A 88 -7.38 -4.08 5.32
N ARG A 89 -7.01 -2.92 4.78
CA ARG A 89 -6.72 -2.69 3.36
C ARG A 89 -5.40 -1.94 3.20
N ILE A 90 -4.58 -2.38 2.25
CA ILE A 90 -3.37 -1.65 1.82
C ILE A 90 -3.47 -1.42 0.33
N TYR A 91 -3.30 -0.18 -0.09
CA TYR A 91 -3.41 0.26 -1.47
C TYR A 91 -2.03 0.62 -2.00
N ALA A 92 -1.68 0.06 -3.15
CA ALA A 92 -0.38 0.23 -3.77
C ALA A 92 -0.51 0.52 -5.25
N ILE A 93 0.53 1.10 -5.85
CA ILE A 93 0.66 1.27 -7.29
C ILE A 93 1.83 0.47 -7.84
N LYS A 94 1.81 0.17 -9.13
CA LYS A 94 2.98 -0.36 -9.83
C LYS A 94 4.05 0.74 -9.92
N LYS A 95 5.27 0.37 -9.59
CA LYS A 95 6.48 1.16 -9.90
C LYS A 95 7.49 0.29 -10.65
N GLU A 96 8.54 0.91 -11.17
CA GLU A 96 9.72 0.19 -11.63
C GLU A 96 10.30 -0.66 -10.48
N GLY A 97 10.80 -1.87 -10.80
CA GLY A 97 11.32 -2.80 -9.81
C GLY A 97 10.28 -3.48 -8.91
N GLY A 98 9.05 -2.96 -8.80
CA GLY A 98 8.07 -3.55 -7.88
C GLY A 98 6.79 -2.75 -7.66
N LYS A 99 6.45 -2.48 -6.39
CA LYS A 99 5.21 -1.78 -5.99
C LYS A 99 5.50 -0.72 -4.92
N LEU A 100 4.68 0.33 -4.91
CA LEU A 100 4.75 1.42 -3.94
C LEU A 100 3.43 1.49 -3.18
N ILE A 101 3.47 1.33 -1.86
CA ILE A 101 2.33 1.48 -0.96
C ILE A 101 2.03 2.96 -0.79
N ILE A 102 0.81 3.38 -1.06
CA ILE A 102 0.39 4.79 -1.02
C ILE A 102 -0.48 5.06 0.21
N LEU A 103 -1.29 4.09 0.63
CA LEU A 103 -2.25 4.28 1.70
C LEU A 103 -2.58 2.95 2.39
N CYS A 104 -2.79 3.00 3.70
CA CYS A 104 -3.34 1.93 4.50
C CYS A 104 -4.65 2.39 5.15
N GLY A 105 -5.57 1.47 5.42
CA GLY A 105 -6.85 1.81 6.04
C GLY A 105 -7.69 0.60 6.42
N PHE A 106 -8.93 0.88 6.83
CA PHE A 106 -9.88 -0.14 7.25
C PHE A 106 -10.91 -0.42 6.14
N LYS A 107 -11.44 -1.64 6.13
CA LYS A 107 -12.51 -2.05 5.21
C LYS A 107 -13.74 -1.15 5.34
N THR A 108 -14.04 -0.69 6.56
CA THR A 108 -15.18 0.19 6.85
C THR A 108 -15.08 1.56 6.17
N THR A 109 -13.84 2.04 5.94
CA THR A 109 -13.55 3.33 5.30
C THR A 109 -13.14 3.20 3.82
N GLN A 110 -13.25 2.00 3.24
CA GLN A 110 -12.72 1.69 1.90
C GLN A 110 -13.17 2.68 0.81
N LYS A 111 -14.43 3.13 0.82
CA LYS A 111 -14.92 4.09 -0.19
C LYS A 111 -14.21 5.45 -0.11
N SER A 112 -13.98 5.99 1.08
CA SER A 112 -13.22 7.23 1.27
C SER A 112 -11.73 7.00 1.02
N ASP A 113 -11.21 5.84 1.41
CA ASP A 113 -9.80 5.50 1.22
C ASP A 113 -9.43 5.42 -0.26
N PHE A 114 -10.28 4.87 -1.12
CA PHE A 114 -10.04 4.89 -2.58
C PHE A 114 -9.92 6.32 -3.14
N ARG A 115 -10.76 7.26 -2.67
CA ARG A 115 -10.68 8.67 -3.09
C ARG A 115 -9.37 9.29 -2.64
N ARG A 116 -8.99 9.06 -1.37
CA ARG A 116 -7.73 9.56 -0.80
C ARG A 116 -6.51 8.95 -1.50
N PHE A 117 -6.50 7.63 -1.69
CA PHE A 117 -5.46 6.89 -2.38
C PHE A 117 -5.20 7.46 -3.77
N ARG A 118 -6.26 7.66 -4.58
CA ARG A 118 -6.11 8.21 -5.94
C ARG A 118 -5.65 9.66 -5.94
N SER A 119 -6.11 10.47 -4.98
CA SER A 119 -5.62 11.84 -4.81
C SER A 119 -4.13 11.86 -4.47
N LEU A 120 -3.68 11.05 -3.50
CA LEU A 120 -2.27 10.93 -3.12
C LEU A 120 -1.41 10.39 -4.27
N LYS A 121 -1.90 9.38 -5.00
CA LYS A 121 -1.25 8.86 -6.20
C LYS A 121 -0.97 9.98 -7.20
N GLN A 122 -1.98 10.79 -7.54
CA GLN A 122 -1.82 11.88 -8.51
C GLN A 122 -0.86 12.96 -8.02
N GLN A 123 -0.94 13.34 -6.74
CA GLN A 123 0.00 14.31 -6.15
C GLN A 123 1.45 13.81 -6.22
N TYR A 124 1.68 12.54 -5.86
CA TYR A 124 3.01 11.92 -5.95
C TYR A 124 3.51 11.88 -7.41
N LEU A 125 2.70 11.39 -8.35
CA LEU A 125 3.08 11.31 -9.76
C LEU A 125 3.42 12.69 -10.34
N ASN A 126 2.67 13.73 -9.97
CA ASN A 126 2.96 15.11 -10.37
C ASN A 126 4.27 15.64 -9.75
N SER A 127 4.60 15.25 -8.53
CA SER A 127 5.84 15.69 -7.87
C SER A 127 7.13 15.11 -8.46
N ILE A 128 7.03 13.96 -9.15
CA ILE A 128 8.18 13.31 -9.81
C ILE A 128 8.20 13.52 -11.34
N GLY A 129 7.13 14.10 -11.88
CA GLY A 129 6.90 14.26 -13.32
C GLY A 129 6.94 15.72 -13.78
N SER A 130 7.95 16.49 -13.35
CA SER A 130 8.30 17.81 -13.92
C SER A 130 9.62 17.73 -14.67
#